data_AF-A0A356PB62-F1
#
_entry.id   AF-A0A356PB62-F1
#
_cell.length_a   1.000
_cell.length_b   1.000
_cell.length_c   1.000
_cell.angle_alpha   90.00
_cell.angle_beta   90.00
_cell.angle_gamma   90.00
#
_symmetry.space_group_name_H-M   'P 1'
#
loop_
_entity.id
_entity.type
_entity.pdbx_description
1 polymer ?
#
loop_
_entity_poly.entity_id
_entity_poly.type
_entity_poly.pdbx_seq_one_letter_code
_entity_poly.pdbx_strand_id
1 'polypeptide(L)'
;FAGQQDTYLNINGEKELLNAVRNCWASLFTDRAILYRIQNKIEHATVQMSVVIQKMIRPEVSGIMFTADPVSGHRGIVSIDASYGLGEALVSGLVSPDIYKFNKKHNLIENKTIADKKMAILPVKGGGTEKLEITG
;
A
#
# COMPACT_ATOMS: atom_id res chain seq x y z
N PHE A 1 -7.61 9.77 8.03
CA PHE A 1 -8.08 8.41 7.66
C PHE A 1 -7.02 7.50 7.01
N ALA A 2 -5.75 7.92 6.87
CA ALA A 2 -4.73 7.05 6.27
C ALA A 2 -4.58 5.73 7.05
N GLY A 3 -4.60 4.60 6.33
CA GLY A 3 -4.47 3.25 6.90
C GLY A 3 -5.59 2.83 7.86
N GLN A 4 -6.77 3.47 7.80
CA GLN A 4 -7.90 3.15 8.69
C GLN A 4 -8.97 2.28 8.02
N GLN A 5 -8.90 2.08 6.71
CA GLN A 5 -9.93 1.43 5.91
C GLN A 5 -9.32 0.28 5.13
N ASP A 6 -10.12 -0.75 4.89
CA ASP A 6 -9.64 -1.96 4.25
C ASP A 6 -9.49 -1.75 2.74
N THR A 7 -8.60 -2.53 2.14
CA THR A 7 -8.40 -2.61 0.70
C THR A 7 -8.30 -4.07 0.32
N TYR A 8 -8.99 -4.46 -0.76
CA TYR A 8 -9.02 -5.83 -1.24
C TYR A 8 -8.45 -5.89 -2.65
N LEU A 9 -7.46 -6.75 -2.86
CA LEU A 9 -6.75 -6.85 -4.13
C LEU A 9 -7.20 -8.06 -4.95
N ASN A 10 -6.99 -7.95 -6.27
CA ASN A 10 -7.23 -9.02 -7.25
C ASN A 10 -8.62 -9.68 -7.12
N ILE A 11 -9.67 -8.87 -7.00
CA ILE A 11 -11.05 -9.36 -6.98
C ILE A 11 -11.48 -9.81 -8.38
N ASN A 12 -12.13 -10.97 -8.47
CA ASN A 12 -12.59 -11.56 -9.72
C ASN A 12 -14.09 -11.87 -9.67
N GLY A 13 -14.83 -11.37 -10.65
CA GLY A 13 -16.27 -11.58 -10.77
C GLY A 13 -17.11 -10.53 -10.06
N GLU A 14 -18.34 -10.34 -10.55
CA GLU A 14 -19.27 -9.32 -10.07
C GLU A 14 -19.70 -9.56 -8.62
N LYS A 15 -20.01 -10.79 -8.27
CA LYS A 15 -20.43 -11.15 -6.90
C LYS A 15 -19.35 -10.81 -5.87
N GLU A 16 -18.11 -11.17 -6.15
CA GLU A 16 -17.00 -10.87 -5.23
C GLU A 16 -16.66 -9.38 -5.19
N LEU A 17 -16.84 -8.66 -6.30
CA LEU A 17 -16.74 -7.20 -6.31
C LEU A 17 -17.75 -6.55 -5.37
N LEU A 18 -19.02 -6.96 -5.45
CA LEU A 18 -20.08 -6.44 -4.57
C LEU A 18 -19.84 -6.83 -3.10
N ASN A 19 -19.26 -8.00 -2.83
CA ASN A 19 -18.82 -8.38 -1.49
C ASN A 19 -17.71 -7.47 -0.99
N ALA A 20 -16.67 -7.25 -1.79
CA ALA A 20 -15.53 -6.40 -1.43
C ALA A 20 -15.97 -4.95 -1.15
N VAL A 21 -16.87 -4.39 -1.97
CA VAL A 21 -17.44 -3.05 -1.75
C VAL A 21 -18.16 -2.96 -0.39
N ARG A 22 -18.99 -3.96 -0.05
CA ARG A 22 -19.66 -4.02 1.25
C ARG A 22 -18.67 -4.13 2.40
N ASN A 23 -17.61 -4.91 2.24
CA ASN A 23 -16.57 -5.05 3.26
C ASN A 23 -15.78 -3.74 3.45
N CYS A 24 -15.50 -2.99 2.38
CA CYS A 24 -14.92 -1.63 2.51
C CYS A 24 -15.83 -0.72 3.35
N TRP A 25 -17.13 -0.71 3.09
CA TRP A 25 -18.05 0.08 3.93
C TRP A 25 -18.08 -0.40 5.38
N ALA A 26 -18.04 -1.71 5.60
CA ALA A 26 -17.96 -2.28 6.94
C ALA A 26 -16.68 -1.87 7.68
N SER A 27 -15.56 -1.67 6.99
CA SER A 27 -14.29 -1.26 7.61
C SER A 27 -14.36 0.11 8.30
N LEU A 28 -15.35 0.95 7.94
CA LEU A 28 -15.65 2.19 8.69
C LEU A 28 -15.95 1.92 10.16
N PHE A 29 -16.46 0.73 10.49
CA PHE A 29 -16.93 0.39 11.83
C PHE A 29 -15.99 -0.56 12.57
N THR A 30 -14.74 -0.70 12.09
CA THR A 30 -13.68 -1.37 12.87
C THR A 30 -13.34 -0.58 14.13
N ASP A 31 -12.86 -1.25 15.18
CA ASP A 31 -12.43 -0.62 16.43
C ASP A 31 -11.40 0.49 16.17
N ARG A 32 -10.45 0.24 15.27
CA ARG A 32 -9.41 1.21 14.88
C ARG A 32 -10.02 2.47 14.27
N ALA A 33 -10.98 2.32 13.35
CA ALA A 33 -11.64 3.45 12.70
C ALA A 33 -12.55 4.23 13.67
N ILE A 34 -13.26 3.54 14.57
CA ILE A 34 -14.09 4.15 15.62
C ILE A 34 -13.23 4.95 16.59
N LEU A 35 -12.17 4.35 17.14
CA LEU A 35 -11.27 5.00 18.09
C LEU A 35 -10.61 6.24 17.46
N TYR A 36 -10.16 6.15 16.21
CA TYR A 36 -9.62 7.30 15.48
C TYR A 36 -10.64 8.45 15.40
N ARG A 37 -11.91 8.15 15.09
CA ARG A 37 -12.96 9.17 15.03
C ARG A 37 -13.22 9.81 16.39
N ILE A 38 -13.31 9.01 17.45
CA ILE A 38 -13.52 9.52 18.81
C ILE A 38 -12.37 10.46 19.19
N GLN A 39 -11.12 10.04 18.98
CA GLN A 39 -9.93 10.84 19.29
C GLN A 39 -9.89 12.16 18.53
N ASN A 40 -10.40 12.18 17.29
CA ASN A 40 -10.44 13.37 16.44
C ASN A 40 -11.78 14.13 16.52
N LYS A 41 -12.69 13.74 17.44
CA LYS A 41 -14.01 14.35 17.62
C LYS A 41 -14.85 14.40 16.33
N ILE A 42 -14.77 13.34 15.52
CA ILE A 42 -15.53 13.19 14.27
C ILE A 42 -16.82 12.42 14.57
N GLU A 43 -17.96 13.03 14.30
CA GLU A 43 -19.27 12.41 14.48
C GLU A 43 -19.44 11.19 13.57
N HIS A 44 -19.95 10.08 14.10
CA HIS A 44 -20.05 8.83 13.35
C HIS A 44 -21.10 8.91 12.23
N ALA A 45 -22.21 9.60 12.46
CA ALA A 45 -23.32 9.71 11.52
C ALA A 45 -22.98 10.53 10.26
N THR A 46 -21.95 11.37 10.32
CA THR A 46 -21.60 12.27 9.22
C THR A 46 -20.57 11.66 8.25
N VAL A 47 -20.03 10.48 8.55
CA VAL A 47 -18.98 9.87 7.74
C VAL A 47 -19.57 9.13 6.55
N GLN A 48 -19.09 9.48 5.37
CA GLN A 48 -19.42 8.82 4.12
C GLN A 48 -18.14 8.21 3.52
N MET A 49 -18.27 7.08 2.82
CA MET A 49 -17.16 6.43 2.13
C MET A 49 -17.53 6.16 0.67
N SER A 50 -16.65 6.62 -0.22
CA SER A 50 -16.61 6.18 -1.60
C SER A 50 -15.62 5.03 -1.76
N VAL A 51 -15.96 4.01 -2.55
CA VAL A 51 -15.08 2.88 -2.84
C VAL A 51 -14.50 3.07 -4.25
N VAL A 52 -13.17 3.07 -4.35
CA VAL A 52 -12.46 3.14 -5.63
C VAL A 52 -12.33 1.74 -6.19
N ILE A 53 -12.81 1.54 -7.42
CA ILE A 53 -12.65 0.30 -8.16
C ILE A 53 -11.62 0.56 -9.27
N GLN A 54 -10.52 -0.17 -9.22
CA GLN A 54 -9.41 -0.04 -10.16
C GLN A 54 -9.05 -1.39 -10.76
N LYS A 55 -8.69 -1.39 -12.05
CA LYS A 55 -8.16 -2.59 -12.72
C LYS A 55 -6.88 -3.06 -12.03
N MET A 56 -6.83 -4.34 -11.68
CA MET A 56 -5.65 -4.94 -11.07
C MET A 56 -4.46 -4.96 -12.03
N ILE A 57 -3.30 -4.49 -11.56
CA ILE A 57 -2.02 -4.58 -12.27
C ILE A 57 -1.28 -5.81 -11.76
N ARG A 58 -0.54 -6.50 -12.64
CA ARG A 58 0.37 -7.61 -12.28
C ARG A 58 1.83 -7.14 -12.35
N PRO A 59 2.35 -6.50 -11.28
CA PRO A 59 3.71 -6.00 -11.27
C PRO A 59 4.73 -7.09 -10.95
N GLU A 60 5.92 -6.97 -11.54
CA GLU A 60 7.12 -7.66 -11.05
C GLU A 60 7.68 -6.95 -9.81
N VAL A 61 7.61 -5.61 -9.78
CA VAL A 61 8.07 -4.74 -8.70
C VAL A 61 7.02 -3.66 -8.45
N SER A 62 6.82 -3.32 -7.18
CA SER A 62 6.00 -2.20 -6.73
C SER A 62 6.72 -1.40 -5.66
N GLY A 63 6.20 -0.22 -5.33
CA GLY A 63 6.92 0.68 -4.44
C GLY A 63 6.14 1.88 -3.96
N ILE A 64 6.79 2.66 -3.09
CA ILE A 64 6.33 3.94 -2.57
C ILE A 64 7.35 4.99 -3.01
N MET A 65 6.89 6.15 -3.45
CA MET A 65 7.76 7.27 -3.79
C MET A 65 7.37 8.51 -2.98
N PHE A 66 8.36 9.09 -2.31
CA PHE A 66 8.26 10.39 -1.67
C PHE A 66 9.06 11.40 -2.48
N THR A 67 8.43 12.48 -2.92
CA THR A 67 9.09 13.54 -3.70
C THR A 67 9.94 14.49 -2.85
N ALA A 68 10.02 14.25 -1.54
CA ALA A 68 10.94 14.87 -0.59
C ALA A 68 11.44 13.75 0.33
N ASP A 69 12.68 13.84 0.81
CA ASP A 69 13.21 12.84 1.75
C ASP A 69 12.31 12.77 3.01
N PRO A 70 11.67 11.64 3.32
CA PRO A 70 10.73 11.54 4.44
C PRO A 70 11.42 11.64 5.80
N VAL A 71 12.75 11.46 5.87
CA VAL A 71 13.52 11.56 7.13
C VAL A 71 13.96 12.99 7.39
N SER A 72 14.55 13.66 6.40
CA SER A 72 15.13 15.00 6.55
C SER A 72 14.19 16.14 6.10
N GLY A 73 13.14 15.84 5.33
CA GLY A 73 12.30 16.82 4.66
C GLY A 73 12.94 17.47 3.43
N HIS A 74 14.14 17.02 3.01
CA HIS A 74 14.87 17.64 1.91
C HIS A 74 14.16 17.45 0.56
N ARG A 75 13.57 18.54 0.03
CA ARG A 75 12.75 18.53 -1.20
C ARG A 75 13.54 18.30 -2.50
N GLY A 76 14.86 18.43 -2.44
CA GLY A 76 15.75 18.10 -3.56
C GLY A 76 16.03 16.60 -3.72
N ILE A 77 15.65 15.77 -2.74
CA ILE A 77 15.81 14.32 -2.79
C ILE A 77 14.45 13.65 -2.95
N VAL A 78 14.35 12.70 -3.88
CA VAL A 78 13.23 11.75 -3.99
C VAL A 78 13.67 10.45 -3.32
N SER A 79 12.84 9.92 -2.41
CA SER A 79 13.04 8.59 -1.82
C SER A 79 12.10 7.61 -2.51
N ILE A 80 12.62 6.47 -2.94
CA ILE A 80 11.85 5.39 -3.56
C ILE A 80 12.11 4.11 -2.77
N ASP A 81 11.04 3.52 -2.26
CA ASP A 81 11.03 2.20 -1.63
C ASP A 81 10.49 1.20 -2.65
N ALA A 82 11.21 0.11 -2.91
CA ALA A 82 10.82 -0.89 -3.92
C ALA A 82 10.90 -2.32 -3.38
N SER A 83 9.92 -3.14 -3.74
CA SER A 83 9.91 -4.58 -3.44
C SER A 83 9.21 -5.37 -4.54
N TYR A 84 9.41 -6.69 -4.53
CA TYR A 84 8.85 -7.61 -5.50
C TYR A 84 7.33 -7.78 -5.32
N GLY A 85 6.65 -7.99 -6.44
CA GLY A 85 5.21 -8.26 -6.47
C GLY A 85 4.35 -7.05 -6.10
N LEU A 86 3.20 -7.31 -5.48
CA LEU A 86 2.19 -6.32 -5.11
C LEU A 86 2.63 -5.44 -3.95
N GLY A 87 2.25 -4.16 -4.00
CA GLY A 87 2.63 -3.16 -3.01
C GLY A 87 2.02 -3.39 -1.62
N GLU A 88 1.04 -4.29 -1.53
CA GLU A 88 0.45 -4.72 -0.25
C GLU A 88 1.52 -5.19 0.75
N ALA A 89 2.52 -5.96 0.29
CA ALA A 89 3.58 -6.45 1.16
C ALA A 89 4.35 -5.30 1.85
N LEU A 90 4.58 -4.21 1.10
CA LEU A 90 5.25 -3.01 1.59
C LEU A 90 4.38 -2.22 2.56
N VAL A 91 3.13 -1.94 2.16
CA VAL A 91 2.21 -1.12 2.96
C VAL A 91 1.83 -1.83 4.28
N SER A 92 1.77 -3.16 4.27
CA SER A 92 1.54 -3.98 5.47
C SER A 92 2.79 -4.19 6.32
N GLY A 93 3.96 -3.68 5.92
CA GLY A 93 5.22 -3.82 6.66
C GLY A 93 5.75 -5.26 6.74
N LEU A 94 5.36 -6.12 5.80
CA LEU A 94 5.77 -7.53 5.79
C LEU A 94 7.15 -7.75 5.18
N VAL A 95 7.68 -6.75 4.46
CA VAL A 95 8.96 -6.85 3.73
C VAL A 95 9.81 -5.59 3.92
N SER A 96 11.13 -5.79 3.97
CA SER A 96 12.10 -4.70 3.90
C SER A 96 12.33 -4.30 2.43
N PRO A 97 12.03 -3.06 2.01
CA PRO A 97 12.25 -2.60 0.64
C PRO A 97 13.73 -2.34 0.35
N ASP A 98 14.05 -2.32 -0.94
CA ASP A 98 15.19 -1.54 -1.42
C ASP A 98 14.86 -0.05 -1.33
N ILE A 99 15.83 0.76 -0.91
CA ILE A 99 15.67 2.21 -0.79
C ILE A 99 16.63 2.89 -1.75
N TYR A 100 16.09 3.76 -2.61
CA TYR A 100 16.85 4.59 -3.53
C TYR A 100 16.62 6.06 -3.19
N LYS A 101 17.71 6.82 -3.03
CA LYS A 101 17.67 8.29 -2.91
C LYS A 101 18.16 8.92 -4.19
N PHE A 102 17.26 9.62 -4.88
CA PHE A 102 17.53 10.31 -6.12
C PHE A 102 17.62 11.82 -5.91
N ASN A 103 18.75 12.40 -6.29
CA ASN A 103 19.00 13.83 -6.20
C ASN A 103 18.50 14.54 -7.48
N LYS A 104 17.45 15.36 -7.33
CA LYS A 104 16.83 16.06 -8.47
C LYS A 104 17.76 17.06 -9.14
N LYS A 105 18.63 17.73 -8.36
CA LYS A 105 19.52 18.76 -8.88
C LYS A 105 20.65 18.16 -9.71
N HIS A 106 21.23 17.07 -9.20
CA HIS A 106 22.35 16.39 -9.84
C HIS A 106 21.92 15.29 -10.81
N ASN A 107 20.62 14.99 -10.88
CA ASN A 107 20.02 13.98 -11.75
C ASN A 107 20.68 12.61 -11.60
N LEU A 108 20.94 12.18 -10.36
CA LEU A 108 21.64 10.93 -10.05
C LEU A 108 21.06 10.25 -8.81
N ILE A 109 21.31 8.95 -8.67
CA ILE A 109 21.05 8.20 -7.44
C ILE A 109 22.26 8.40 -6.52
N GLU A 110 22.08 9.10 -5.40
CA GLU A 110 23.15 9.39 -4.45
C GLU A 110 23.30 8.30 -3.38
N ASN A 111 22.24 7.53 -3.14
CA ASN A 111 22.27 6.42 -2.20
C ASN A 111 21.36 5.28 -2.68
N LYS A 112 21.80 4.05 -2.43
CA LYS A 112 21.07 2.81 -2.69
C LYS A 112 21.32 1.84 -1.54
N THR A 113 20.24 1.43 -0.88
CA THR A 113 20.24 0.38 0.13
C THR A 113 19.46 -0.80 -0.42
N ILE A 114 20.11 -1.96 -0.52
CA ILE A 114 19.48 -3.19 -1.00
C ILE A 114 19.13 -4.07 0.17
N ALA A 115 17.86 -4.43 0.29
CA ALA A 115 17.36 -5.30 1.34
C ALA A 115 17.27 -6.75 0.86
N ASP A 116 17.47 -7.66 1.81
CA ASP A 116 17.18 -9.08 1.67
C ASP A 116 15.65 -9.30 1.69
N LYS A 117 15.05 -9.26 0.51
CA LYS A 117 13.60 -9.38 0.30
C LYS A 117 13.20 -10.85 0.27
N LYS A 118 12.82 -11.39 1.42
CA LYS A 118 12.51 -12.81 1.63
C LYS A 118 11.13 -13.28 1.14
N MET A 119 10.25 -12.36 0.75
CA MET A 119 8.92 -12.72 0.25
C MET A 119 8.35 -11.65 -0.69
N ALA A 120 7.34 -12.03 -1.47
CA ALA A 120 6.48 -11.17 -2.25
C ALA A 120 5.02 -11.57 -2.12
N ILE A 121 4.10 -10.66 -2.44
CA ILE A 121 2.68 -10.98 -2.61
C ILE A 121 2.37 -10.93 -4.11
N LEU A 122 1.72 -11.97 -4.64
CA LEU A 122 1.39 -12.07 -6.06
C LEU A 122 -0.13 -12.25 -6.26
N PRO A 123 -0.70 -11.74 -7.38
CA PRO A 123 -2.10 -11.98 -7.71
C PRO A 123 -2.30 -13.38 -8.29
N VAL A 124 -3.26 -14.13 -7.75
CA VAL A 124 -3.61 -15.49 -8.18
C VAL A 124 -4.58 -15.47 -9.37
N LYS A 125 -4.46 -16.44 -10.29
CA LYS A 125 -5.42 -16.60 -11.37
C LYS A 125 -6.78 -17.02 -10.80
N GLY A 126 -7.84 -16.26 -11.13
CA GLY A 126 -9.19 -16.51 -10.60
C GLY A 126 -9.54 -15.69 -9.36
N GLY A 127 -8.59 -14.92 -8.82
CA GLY A 127 -8.83 -13.95 -7.75
C GLY A 127 -8.00 -14.21 -6.49
N GLY A 128 -7.86 -13.19 -5.64
CA GLY A 128 -7.09 -13.25 -4.40
C GLY A 128 -5.58 -13.09 -4.57
N THR A 129 -4.85 -13.15 -3.46
CA THR A 129 -3.40 -12.99 -3.44
C THR A 129 -2.74 -14.14 -2.70
N GLU A 130 -1.49 -14.44 -3.06
CA GLU A 130 -0.68 -15.44 -2.37
C GLU A 130 0.66 -14.85 -1.97
N LYS A 131 1.21 -15.37 -0.87
CA LYS A 131 2.59 -15.06 -0.45
C LYS A 131 3.53 -16.06 -1.11
N LEU A 132 4.56 -15.54 -1.77
CA LEU A 132 5.65 -16.32 -2.31
C LEU A 132 6.89 -16.06 -1.48
N GLU A 133 7.51 -17.09 -0.93
CA GLU A 133 8.85 -16.99 -0.36
C GLU A 133 9.88 -16.85 -1.47
N ILE A 134 10.77 -15.88 -1.32
CA ILE A 134 11.85 -15.62 -2.25
C ILE A 134 13.10 -16.22 -1.64
N THR A 135 13.53 -17.34 -2.21
CA THR A 135 14.85 -17.91 -1.97
C THR A 135 15.84 -17.22 -2.89
N GLY A 136 16.69 -16.38 -2.32
CA GLY A 136 17.85 -15.75 -2.96
C GLY A 136 19.13 -16.21 -2.30
#